data_AF-A0A0Q8R855-F1
#
_entry.id   AF-A0A0Q8R855-F1
#
_cell.length_a   1.000
_cell.length_b   1.000
_cell.length_c   1.000
_cell.angle_alpha   90.00
_cell.angle_beta   90.00
_cell.angle_gamma   90.00
#
_symmetry.space_group_name_H-M   'P 1'
#
loop_
_entity.id
_entity.type
_entity.pdbx_description
1 polymer ?
#
loop_
_entity_poly.entity_id
_entity_poly.type
_entity_poly.pdbx_seq_one_letter_code
_entity_poly.pdbx_strand_id
1 'polypeptide(L)' 'MPKKNSKANNGNGGSQQDGFINVPVTRATREGLHDLKESMGAASQAEVIEKAVAIVLAIQKAARN' A
#
# COMPACT_ATOMS: atom_id res chain seq x y z
N MET A 1 29.47 34.04 -17.56
CA MET A 1 28.59 33.28 -16.63
C MET A 1 27.18 33.27 -17.23
N PRO A 2 26.51 32.10 -17.28
CA PRO A 2 25.50 31.80 -16.24
C PRO A 2 25.57 30.35 -15.71
N LYS A 3 25.30 30.20 -14.41
CA LYS A 3 25.13 28.91 -13.72
C LYS A 3 23.78 28.32 -14.11
N LYS A 4 23.77 27.16 -14.77
CA LYS A 4 22.53 26.40 -15.02
C LYS A 4 22.14 25.71 -13.71
N ASN A 5 21.19 26.30 -12.99
CA ASN A 5 20.55 25.67 -11.83
C ASN A 5 19.74 24.46 -12.31
N SER A 6 20.31 23.26 -12.20
CA SER A 6 19.58 22.00 -12.29
C SER A 6 18.70 21.89 -11.05
N LYS A 7 17.42 22.24 -11.18
CA LYS A 7 16.41 21.99 -10.15
C LYS A 7 16.42 20.49 -9.81
N ALA A 8 16.67 20.16 -8.55
CA ALA A 8 16.44 18.83 -8.02
C ALA A 8 14.98 18.47 -8.30
N ASN A 9 14.77 17.50 -9.18
CA ASN A 9 13.46 16.92 -9.41
C ASN A 9 13.13 16.15 -8.14
N ASN A 10 12.31 16.75 -7.28
CA ASN A 10 11.81 16.11 -6.07
C ASN A 10 10.80 15.04 -6.55
N GLY A 11 11.36 13.90 -6.96
CA GLY A 11 10.62 12.74 -7.42
C GLY A 11 9.69 12.31 -6.29
N ASN A 12 8.40 12.56 -6.50
CA ASN A 12 7.31 12.05 -5.72
C ASN A 12 7.53 10.54 -5.54
N GLY A 13 7.97 10.13 -4.34
CA GLY A 13 8.27 8.74 -4.01
C GLY A 13 6.97 7.95 -3.91
N GLY A 14 6.36 7.66 -5.05
CA GLY A 14 5.34 6.63 -5.13
C GLY A 14 5.97 5.31 -4.72
N SER A 15 5.35 4.61 -3.78
CA SER A 15 5.76 3.28 -3.35
C SER A 15 5.92 2.40 -4.58
N GLN A 16 7.16 2.15 -4.98
CA GLN A 16 7.44 1.30 -6.13
C GLN A 16 7.09 -0.13 -5.71
N GLN A 17 6.15 -0.74 -6.43
CA GLN A 17 5.73 -2.11 -6.18
C GLN A 17 6.93 -3.04 -6.38
N ASP A 18 7.25 -3.85 -5.37
CA ASP A 18 8.41 -4.76 -5.37
C ASP A 18 8.10 -6.11 -6.05
N GLY A 19 6.82 -6.50 -6.10
CA GLY A 19 6.38 -7.74 -6.76
C GLY A 19 4.94 -8.12 -6.42
N PHE A 20 4.54 -9.33 -6.84
CA PHE A 20 3.20 -9.88 -6.58
C PHE A 20 3.28 -11.08 -5.65
N ILE A 21 2.27 -11.21 -4.78
CA ILE A 21 2.07 -12.42 -3.97
C ILE A 21 0.91 -13.22 -4.57
N ASN A 22 1.20 -14.41 -5.10
CA ASN A 22 0.19 -15.32 -5.62
C ASN A 22 -0.32 -16.23 -4.48
N VAL A 23 -1.40 -15.81 -3.82
CA VAL A 23 -2.00 -16.55 -2.71
C VAL A 23 -3.39 -17.08 -3.10
N PRO A 24 -3.65 -18.39 -3.01
CA PRO A 24 -5.00 -18.91 -3.17
C PRO A 24 -5.86 -18.45 -1.99
N VAL A 25 -7.04 -17.93 -2.29
CA VAL A 25 -8.01 -17.47 -1.29
C VAL A 25 -9.39 -18.04 -1.58
N THR A 26 -10.24 -18.10 -0.55
CA THR A 26 -11.63 -18.49 -0.72
C THR A 26 -12.41 -17.42 -1.50
N ARG A 27 -13.56 -17.80 -2.06
CA ARG A 27 -14.48 -16.86 -2.71
C ARG A 27 -14.96 -15.76 -1.76
N ALA A 28 -15.34 -16.12 -0.54
CA ALA A 28 -15.78 -15.17 0.48
C ALA A 28 -14.69 -14.13 0.80
N THR A 29 -13.42 -14.55 0.88
CA THR A 29 -12.29 -13.63 1.08
C THR A 29 -12.12 -12.68 -0.11
N ARG A 30 -12.28 -13.18 -1.34
CA ARG A 30 -12.18 -12.35 -2.55
C ARG A 30 -13.28 -11.30 -2.63
N GLU A 31 -14.52 -11.68 -2.30
CA GLU A 31 -15.67 -10.77 -2.25
C GLU A 31 -15.46 -9.73 -1.13
N GLY A 32 -15.07 -10.16 0.07
CA GLY A 32 -14.76 -9.24 1.16
C GLY A 32 -13.64 -8.24 0.84
N LEU A 33 -12.62 -8.63 0.06
CA LEU A 33 -11.58 -7.70 -0.41
C LEU A 33 -12.12 -6.64 -1.37
N HIS A 34 -13.15 -6.97 -2.15
CA HIS A 34 -13.82 -6.01 -3.00
C HIS A 34 -14.58 -4.98 -2.17
N ASP A 35 -15.37 -5.43 -1.20
CA ASP A 35 -16.16 -4.57 -0.32
C ASP A 35 -15.26 -3.66 0.55
N LEU A 36 -14.13 -4.20 1.02
CA LEU A 36 -13.13 -3.43 1.75
C LEU A 36 -12.49 -2.36 0.89
N LYS A 37 -12.22 -2.63 -0.39
CA LYS A 37 -11.67 -1.62 -1.31
C LYS A 37 -12.61 -0.43 -1.43
N GLU A 38 -13.91 -0.67 -1.58
CA GLU A 38 -14.91 0.39 -1.70
C GLU A 38 -15.07 1.18 -0.40
N SER A 39 -15.23 0.49 0.73
CA SER A 39 -15.40 1.14 2.04
C SER A 39 -14.19 1.95 2.48
N MET A 40 -12.98 1.50 2.13
CA MET A 40 -11.73 2.22 2.42
C MET A 40 -11.41 3.33 1.41
N GLY A 41 -12.19 3.45 0.32
CA GLY A 41 -11.84 4.35 -0.80
C GLY A 41 -10.48 4.04 -1.42
N ALA A 42 -10.05 2.78 -1.37
CA ALA A 42 -8.75 2.36 -1.88
C ALA A 42 -8.76 2.27 -3.42
N ALA A 43 -7.65 2.60 -4.06
CA ALA A 43 -7.52 2.54 -5.50
C ALA A 43 -7.49 1.09 -6.02
N SER A 44 -7.07 0.13 -5.19
CA SER A 44 -6.97 -1.28 -5.57
C SER A 44 -7.12 -2.23 -4.38
N GLN A 45 -7.41 -3.52 -4.66
CA GLN A 45 -7.39 -4.56 -3.64
C GLN A 45 -5.98 -4.77 -3.05
N ALA A 46 -4.92 -4.54 -3.84
CA ALA A 46 -3.54 -4.61 -3.35
C ALA A 46 -3.30 -3.54 -2.27
N GLU A 47 -3.77 -2.32 -2.50
CA GLU A 47 -3.66 -1.23 -1.52
C GLU A 47 -4.40 -1.55 -0.21
N VAL A 48 -5.56 -2.22 -0.29
CA VAL A 48 -6.28 -2.70 0.91
C VAL A 48 -5.39 -3.64 1.72
N ILE A 49 -4.75 -4.62 1.06
CA ILE A 49 -3.84 -5.57 1.70
C ILE A 49 -2.65 -4.84 2.33
N GLU A 50 -2.01 -3.91 1.63
CA GLU A 50 -0.87 -3.15 2.16
C GLU A 50 -1.25 -2.37 3.42
N LYS A 51 -2.39 -1.67 3.41
CA LYS A 51 -2.89 -0.94 4.58
C LYS A 51 -3.23 -1.90 5.73
N ALA A 52 -3.89 -3.02 5.45
CA ALA A 52 -4.24 -4.00 6.46
C ALA A 52 -3.00 -4.59 7.15
N VAL A 53 -1.97 -4.95 6.37
CA VAL A 53 -0.68 -5.44 6.91
C VAL A 53 -0.03 -4.36 7.78
N ALA A 54 0.03 -3.11 7.31
CA ALA A 54 0.59 -2.00 8.08
C ALA A 54 -0.13 -1.79 9.42
N ILE A 55 -1.47 -1.85 9.44
CA ILE A 55 -2.28 -1.73 10.64
C ILE A 55 -1.99 -2.87 11.61
N VAL A 56 -1.98 -4.13 11.14
CA VAL A 56 -1.72 -5.30 12.00
C VAL A 56 -0.32 -5.24 12.60
N LEU A 57 0.69 -4.83 11.82
CA LEU A 57 2.05 -4.64 12.32
C LEU A 57 2.13 -3.51 13.36
N ALA A 58 1.42 -2.41 13.16
CA ALA A 58 1.36 -1.31 14.12
C ALA A 58 0.73 -1.76 15.45
N ILE A 59 -0.38 -2.51 15.39
CA ILE A 59 -1.02 -3.10 16.57
C ILE A 59 -0.06 -4.06 17.29
N GLN A 60 0.59 -4.94 16.54
CA GLN A 60 1.55 -5.90 17.11
C GLN A 60 2.71 -5.19 17.81
N LYS A 61 3.23 -4.11 17.22
CA LYS A 61 4.29 -3.30 17.83
C LYS A 61 3.81 -2.61 19.10
N ALA A 62 2.60 -2.04 19.08
CA ALA A 62 2.00 -1.37 20.23
C ALA A 62 1.74 -2.33 21.39
N ALA A 63 1.30 -3.56 21.11
CA ALA A 63 0.98 -4.56 22.12
C ALA A 63 2.21 -5.23 22.78
N ARG A 64 3.41 -5.08 22.19
CA ARG A 64 4.67 -5.62 22.74
C ARG A 64 5.41 -4.64 23.65
N ASN A 65 5.00 -3.37 23.67
CA ASN A 65 5.51 -2.34 24.58
C ASN A 65 4.63 -2.25 25.82
#